data_AF-A0A093TAR2-F1
#
_entry.id   AF-A0A093TAR2-F1
#
_cell.length_a   1.000
_cell.length_b   1.000
_cell.length_c   1.000
_cell.angle_alpha   90.00
_cell.angle_beta   90.00
_cell.angle_gamma   90.00
#
_symmetry.space_group_name_H-M   'P 1'
#
loop_
_entity.id
_entity.type
_entity.pdbx_description
1 polymer ?
#
loop_
_entity_poly.entity_id
_entity_poly.type
_entity_poly.pdbx_seq_one_letter_code
_entity_poly.pdbx_strand_id
1 'polypeptide(L)'
;PSSLPVCVTFLGRFYQTLKDNDVEFTPASIEKELLKSCREAKGKENRLCYYVGATSDAATKIINEVSKPMSHHIPVEKICEKLKKKDSQICELKYDKQIDLSTADLRKLRVRELRRILDDWGEACKGCAEKSDFI
;
A
#
# COMPACT_ATOMS: atom_id res chain seq x y z
N PRO A 1 8.95 -13.74 -10.07
CA PRO A 1 8.50 -13.40 -8.70
C PRO A 1 7.88 -12.00 -8.69
N SER A 2 6.56 -11.94 -8.81
CA SER A 2 5.75 -10.74 -8.99
C SER A 2 5.88 -9.81 -7.78
N SER A 3 6.68 -8.76 -7.92
CA SER A 3 6.89 -7.76 -6.87
C SER A 3 5.70 -6.80 -6.77
N LEU A 4 4.59 -7.27 -6.20
CA LEU A 4 3.41 -6.48 -5.83
C LEU A 4 3.27 -6.35 -4.30
N PRO A 5 4.33 -5.92 -3.58
CA PRO A 5 4.37 -6.04 -2.12
C PRO A 5 3.24 -5.27 -1.45
N VAL A 6 2.93 -4.05 -1.91
CA VAL A 6 1.87 -3.23 -1.32
C VAL A 6 0.49 -3.83 -1.58
N CYS A 7 0.19 -4.23 -2.81
CA CYS A 7 -1.11 -4.81 -3.17
C CYS A 7 -1.36 -6.12 -2.41
N VAL A 8 -0.41 -7.05 -2.45
CA VAL A 8 -0.58 -8.38 -1.85
C VAL A 8 -0.67 -8.29 -0.33
N THR A 9 0.16 -7.48 0.31
CA THR A 9 0.15 -7.34 1.78
C THR A 9 -1.14 -6.68 2.24
N PHE A 10 -1.55 -5.57 1.61
CA PHE A 10 -2.75 -4.83 2.00
C PHE A 10 -4.01 -5.68 1.82
N LEU A 11 -4.22 -6.25 0.63
CA LEU A 11 -5.41 -7.06 0.34
C LEU A 11 -5.39 -8.41 1.09
N GLY A 12 -4.20 -8.95 1.38
CA GLY A 12 -4.03 -10.13 2.23
C GLY A 12 -4.46 -9.88 3.67
N ARG A 13 -4.01 -8.76 4.27
CA ARG A 13 -4.44 -8.31 5.60
C ARG A 13 -5.95 -8.06 5.62
N PHE A 14 -6.46 -7.35 4.62
CA PHE A 14 -7.89 -7.07 4.49
C PHE A 14 -8.74 -8.35 4.43
N TYR A 15 -8.32 -9.34 3.64
CA TYR A 15 -9.01 -10.63 3.55
C TYR A 15 -9.05 -11.37 4.90
N GLN A 16 -7.98 -11.32 5.69
CA GLN A 16 -7.99 -11.88 7.05
C GLN A 16 -8.94 -11.10 7.96
N THR A 17 -8.91 -9.77 7.93
CA THR A 17 -9.85 -8.94 8.70
C THR A 17 -11.32 -9.26 8.39
N LEU A 18 -11.66 -9.55 7.12
CA LEU A 18 -13.00 -9.99 6.77
C LEU A 18 -13.37 -11.33 7.42
N LYS A 19 -12.43 -12.29 7.48
CA LYS A 19 -12.63 -13.57 8.15
C LYS A 19 -12.77 -13.42 9.66
N ASP A 20 -11.87 -12.66 10.28
CA ASP A 20 -11.83 -12.46 11.73
C ASP A 20 -13.10 -11.77 12.25
N ASN A 21 -13.67 -10.89 11.43
CA ASN A 21 -14.91 -10.16 11.75
C ASN A 21 -16.19 -10.88 11.27
N ASP A 22 -16.11 -12.13 10.81
CA ASP A 22 -17.24 -12.92 10.29
C ASP A 22 -18.07 -12.15 9.24
N VAL A 23 -17.39 -11.44 8.34
CA VAL A 23 -18.03 -10.67 7.28
C VAL A 23 -18.43 -11.61 6.15
N GLU A 24 -19.68 -11.54 5.72
CA GLU A 24 -20.14 -12.28 4.56
C GLU A 24 -19.33 -11.90 3.31
N PHE A 25 -18.77 -12.89 2.63
CA PHE A 25 -17.98 -12.73 1.41
C PHE A 25 -18.88 -12.47 0.18
N THR A 26 -19.73 -11.45 0.24
CA THR A 26 -20.48 -10.96 -0.91
C THR A 26 -19.78 -9.73 -1.52
N PRO A 27 -19.93 -9.48 -2.84
CA PRO A 27 -19.32 -8.30 -3.46
C PRO A 27 -19.69 -6.99 -2.75
N ALA A 28 -20.95 -6.83 -2.36
CA ALA A 28 -21.43 -5.62 -1.69
C ALA A 28 -20.81 -5.43 -0.29
N SER A 29 -20.73 -6.50 0.51
CA SER A 29 -20.11 -6.45 1.84
C SER A 29 -18.61 -6.14 1.74
N ILE A 30 -17.91 -6.80 0.80
CA ILE A 30 -16.48 -6.58 0.56
C ILE A 30 -16.22 -5.14 0.10
N GLU A 31 -17.03 -4.60 -0.82
CA GLU A 31 -16.89 -3.20 -1.27
C GLU A 31 -17.03 -2.22 -0.11
N LYS A 32 -18.07 -2.40 0.72
CA LYS A 32 -18.31 -1.56 1.88
C LYS A 32 -17.12 -1.58 2.85
N GLU A 33 -16.56 -2.75 3.12
CA GLU A 33 -15.47 -2.88 4.08
C GLU A 33 -14.12 -2.45 3.52
N LEU A 34 -13.93 -2.62 2.21
CA LEU A 34 -12.76 -2.11 1.50
C LEU A 34 -12.75 -0.57 1.52
N LEU A 35 -13.91 0.07 1.32
CA LEU A 35 -14.05 1.52 1.43
C LEU A 35 -13.71 2.02 2.83
N LYS A 36 -14.12 1.31 3.90
CA LYS A 36 -13.74 1.67 5.27
C LYS A 36 -12.24 1.52 5.50
N SER A 37 -11.67 0.38 5.12
CA SER A 37 -10.23 0.09 5.24
C SER A 37 -9.40 1.14 4.50
N CYS A 38 -9.88 1.59 3.34
CA CYS A 38 -9.23 2.61 2.53
C CYS A 38 -9.32 4.04 3.09
N ARG A 39 -10.32 4.36 3.93
CA ARG A 39 -10.37 5.65 4.64
C ARG A 39 -9.30 5.75 5.72
N GLU A 40 -8.95 4.62 6.33
CA GLU A 40 -7.92 4.54 7.38
C GLU A 40 -6.51 4.35 6.80
N ALA A 41 -6.42 3.91 5.54
CA ALA A 41 -5.17 3.69 4.84
C ALA A 41 -4.37 5.00 4.69
N LYS A 42 -3.05 4.90 4.86
CA LYS A 42 -2.12 6.04 4.73
C LYS A 42 -0.99 5.70 3.75
N GLY A 43 -0.34 6.74 3.23
CA GLY A 43 0.84 6.60 2.36
C GLY A 43 0.58 5.75 1.11
N LYS A 44 1.34 4.66 0.96
CA LYS A 44 1.28 3.77 -0.22
C LYS A 44 -0.02 2.98 -0.31
N GLU A 45 -0.62 2.65 0.83
CA GLU A 45 -1.90 1.92 0.89
C GLU A 45 -3.06 2.81 0.45
N ASN A 46 -3.07 4.08 0.86
CA ASN A 46 -4.06 5.06 0.35
C ASN A 46 -3.95 5.24 -1.16
N ARG A 47 -2.72 5.27 -1.69
CA ARG A 47 -2.49 5.37 -3.12
C ARG A 47 -2.94 4.10 -3.88
N LEU A 48 -2.78 2.91 -3.28
CA LEU A 48 -3.39 1.69 -3.79
C LEU A 48 -4.92 1.81 -3.83
N CYS A 49 -5.53 2.29 -2.74
CA CYS A 49 -6.98 2.50 -2.63
C CYS A 49 -7.55 3.39 -3.74
N TYR A 50 -6.82 4.46 -4.08
CA TYR A 50 -7.15 5.32 -5.21
C TYR A 50 -7.17 4.54 -6.54
N TYR A 51 -6.14 3.74 -6.82
CA TYR A 51 -6.06 2.95 -8.05
C TYR A 51 -7.10 1.84 -8.15
N VAL A 52 -7.49 1.23 -7.03
CA VAL A 52 -8.55 0.20 -7.01
C VAL A 52 -9.96 0.78 -7.00
N GLY A 53 -10.11 2.11 -6.99
CA GLY A 53 -11.42 2.75 -7.00
C GLY A 53 -12.15 2.70 -5.65
N ALA A 54 -11.40 2.56 -4.55
CA ALA A 54 -11.94 2.48 -3.19
C ALA A 54 -11.80 3.79 -2.41
N THR A 55 -11.73 4.92 -3.12
CA THR A 55 -11.81 6.27 -2.55
C THR A 55 -13.08 6.96 -3.03
N SER A 56 -13.58 7.94 -2.27
CA SER A 56 -14.87 8.62 -2.54
C SER A 56 -14.90 9.38 -3.88
N ASP A 57 -13.73 9.70 -4.42
CA ASP A 57 -13.50 10.42 -5.67
C ASP A 57 -13.22 9.51 -6.87
N ALA A 58 -13.06 8.19 -6.65
CA ALA A 58 -12.63 7.27 -7.69
C ALA A 58 -13.80 6.52 -8.35
N ALA A 59 -13.60 6.15 -9.63
CA ALA A 59 -14.61 5.46 -10.41
C ALA A 59 -14.89 4.05 -9.83
N THR A 60 -16.11 3.85 -9.31
CA THR A 60 -16.61 2.60 -8.70
C THR A 60 -16.54 1.36 -9.61
N LYS A 61 -16.19 1.51 -10.89
CA LYS A 61 -16.04 0.37 -11.80
C LYS A 61 -14.83 -0.51 -11.47
N ILE A 62 -13.78 0.02 -10.81
CA ILE A 62 -12.55 -0.76 -10.54
C ILE A 62 -12.66 -1.61 -9.28
N ILE A 63 -13.41 -1.17 -8.26
CA ILE A 63 -13.54 -1.91 -7.00
C ILE A 63 -14.12 -3.33 -7.20
N ASN A 64 -14.94 -3.49 -8.25
CA ASN A 64 -15.51 -4.75 -8.71
C ASN A 64 -14.44 -5.79 -9.13
N GLU A 65 -13.26 -5.35 -9.56
CA GLU A 65 -12.13 -6.21 -9.90
C GLU A 65 -11.42 -6.76 -8.65
N VAL A 66 -11.77 -6.26 -7.47
CA VAL A 66 -11.34 -6.79 -6.18
C VAL A 66 -12.48 -7.54 -5.50
N SER A 67 -13.66 -6.94 -5.40
CA SER A 67 -14.80 -7.49 -4.65
C SER A 67 -15.30 -8.83 -5.20
N LYS A 68 -15.52 -8.92 -6.53
CA LYS A 68 -16.00 -10.16 -7.18
C LYS A 68 -15.01 -11.33 -7.08
N PRO A 69 -13.72 -11.19 -7.43
CA PRO A 69 -12.81 -12.32 -7.27
C PRO A 69 -12.61 -12.70 -5.81
N MET A 70 -12.64 -11.72 -4.89
CA MET A 70 -12.49 -11.98 -3.46
C MET A 70 -13.73 -12.69 -2.87
N SER A 71 -14.95 -12.40 -3.34
CA SER A 71 -16.16 -13.14 -2.97
C SER A 71 -16.12 -14.61 -3.41
N HIS A 72 -15.37 -14.92 -4.46
CA HIS A 72 -15.10 -16.30 -4.90
C HIS A 72 -13.82 -16.89 -4.28
N HIS A 73 -13.26 -16.26 -3.25
CA HIS A 73 -12.03 -16.65 -2.58
C HIS A 73 -10.83 -16.86 -3.52
N ILE A 74 -10.77 -16.08 -4.60
CA ILE A 74 -9.60 -16.08 -5.48
C ILE A 74 -8.40 -15.53 -4.69
N PRO A 75 -7.22 -16.18 -4.77
CA PRO A 75 -6.02 -15.71 -4.08
C PRO A 75 -5.66 -14.26 -4.44
N VAL A 76 -5.24 -13.51 -3.42
CA VAL A 76 -4.93 -12.08 -3.53
C VAL A 76 -3.86 -11.81 -4.58
N GLU A 77 -2.89 -12.71 -4.72
CA GLU A 77 -1.83 -12.61 -5.72
C GLU A 77 -2.41 -12.54 -7.13
N LYS A 78 -3.43 -13.37 -7.43
CA LYS A 78 -4.10 -13.36 -8.74
C LYS A 78 -4.94 -12.11 -8.95
N ILE A 79 -5.53 -11.56 -7.89
CA ILE A 79 -6.27 -10.29 -7.94
C ILE A 79 -5.30 -9.16 -8.28
N CYS A 80 -4.18 -9.06 -7.57
CA CYS A 80 -3.14 -8.07 -7.81
C CYS A 80 -2.54 -8.18 -9.23
N GLU A 81 -2.31 -9.39 -9.75
CA GLU A 81 -1.88 -9.59 -11.15
C GLU A 81 -2.92 -9.12 -12.17
N LYS A 82 -4.22 -9.25 -11.89
CA LYS A 82 -5.27 -8.69 -12.76
C LYS A 82 -5.31 -7.17 -12.70
N LEU A 83 -5.23 -6.59 -11.51
CA LEU A 83 -5.19 -5.14 -11.30
C LEU A 83 -3.99 -4.50 -12.03
N LYS A 84 -2.82 -5.15 -11.97
CA LYS A 84 -1.62 -4.75 -12.72
C LYS A 84 -1.86 -4.59 -14.22
N LYS A 85 -2.68 -5.44 -14.83
CA LYS A 85 -2.99 -5.35 -16.27
C LYS A 85 -3.86 -4.14 -16.61
N LYS A 86 -4.62 -3.62 -15.64
CA LYS A 86 -5.42 -2.40 -15.80
C LYS A 86 -4.59 -1.15 -15.53
N ASP A 87 -3.77 -1.20 -14.49
CA ASP A 87 -2.90 -0.09 -14.11
C ASP A 87 -1.54 -0.62 -13.64
N SER A 88 -0.51 -0.36 -14.45
CA SER A 88 0.86 -0.78 -14.14
C SER A 88 1.46 -0.02 -12.95
N GLN A 89 0.92 1.16 -12.59
CA GLN A 89 1.41 1.96 -11.46
C GLN A 89 1.18 1.26 -10.12
N ILE A 90 0.20 0.35 -10.03
CA ILE A 90 -0.01 -0.50 -8.84
C ILE A 90 1.25 -1.31 -8.51
N CYS A 91 2.06 -1.68 -9.51
CA CYS A 91 3.33 -2.38 -9.30
C CYS A 91 4.48 -1.52 -8.82
N GLU A 92 4.39 -0.21 -9.05
CA GLU A 92 5.42 0.73 -8.65
C GLU A 92 5.30 1.07 -7.16
N LEU A 93 4.14 0.77 -6.56
CA LEU A 93 3.93 0.86 -5.12
C LEU A 93 4.78 -0.18 -4.40
N LYS A 94 5.84 0.31 -3.77
CA LYS A 94 6.66 -0.45 -2.83
C LYS A 94 6.49 0.17 -1.46
N TYR A 95 6.38 -0.69 -0.45
CA TYR A 95 6.60 -0.24 0.90
C TYR A 95 8.00 0.32 0.96
N ASP A 96 8.03 1.49 1.53
CA ASP A 96 9.23 2.11 1.92
C ASP A 96 9.99 1.19 2.89
N LYS A 97 11.23 0.83 2.53
CA LYS A 97 12.07 0.05 3.43
C LYS A 97 12.28 0.88 4.70
N GLN A 98 11.88 0.35 5.85
CA GLN A 98 12.41 0.84 7.11
C GLN A 98 13.92 0.58 7.07
N ILE A 99 14.69 1.64 7.22
CA ILE A 99 16.12 1.54 7.31
C ILE A 99 16.40 1.09 8.73
N ASP A 100 16.89 -0.14 8.87
CA ASP A 100 17.39 -0.61 10.15
C ASP A 100 18.69 0.11 10.46
N LEU A 101 18.58 1.20 11.22
CA LEU A 101 19.70 2.07 11.58
C LEU A 101 20.79 1.35 12.38
N SER A 102 20.51 0.17 12.95
CA SER A 102 21.51 -0.63 13.67
C SER A 102 22.50 -1.32 12.73
N THR A 103 22.10 -1.58 11.49
CA THR A 103 22.91 -2.27 10.47
C THR A 103 23.16 -1.43 9.22
N ALA A 104 22.43 -0.32 9.07
CA ALA A 104 22.52 0.54 7.89
C ALA A 104 23.76 1.44 7.91
N ASP A 105 24.53 1.37 6.84
CA ASP A 105 25.58 2.35 6.54
C ASP A 105 24.93 3.62 5.96
N LEU A 106 24.74 4.63 6.81
CA LEU A 106 24.14 5.92 6.43
C LEU A 106 24.86 6.58 5.24
N ARG A 107 26.16 6.29 5.06
CA ARG A 107 26.95 6.80 3.93
C ARG A 107 26.56 6.17 2.59
N LYS A 108 25.87 5.03 2.57
CA LYS A 108 25.39 4.38 1.34
C LYS A 108 23.97 4.79 0.95
N LEU A 109 23.23 5.41 1.86
CA LEU A 109 21.86 5.87 1.60
C LEU A 109 21.84 7.11 0.70
N ARG A 110 20.77 7.30 -0.07
CA ARG A 110 20.55 8.55 -0.80
C ARG A 110 20.04 9.64 0.15
N VAL A 111 20.27 10.91 -0.20
CA VAL A 111 19.79 12.06 0.57
C VAL A 111 18.28 12.02 0.82
N ARG A 112 17.50 11.47 -0.12
CA ARG A 112 16.05 11.27 0.05
C ARG A 112 15.71 10.24 1.15
N GLU A 113 16.53 9.21 1.30
CA GLU A 113 16.38 8.19 2.33
C GLU A 113 16.74 8.76 3.70
N LEU A 114 17.81 9.54 3.80
CA LEU A 114 18.22 10.23 5.03
C LEU A 114 17.17 11.25 5.50
N ARG A 115 16.64 12.09 4.60
CA ARG A 115 15.51 12.99 4.92
C ARG A 115 14.30 12.25 5.46
N ARG A 116 14.03 11.07 4.92
CA ARG A 116 12.87 10.30 5.31
C ARG A 116 13.01 9.69 6.71
N ILE A 117 14.23 9.34 7.12
CA ILE A 117 14.52 8.95 8.50
C ILE A 117 14.23 10.11 9.45
N LEU A 118 14.69 11.33 9.12
CA LEU A 118 14.41 12.53 9.92
C LEU A 118 12.90 12.80 10.00
N ASP A 119 12.19 12.77 8.86
CA ASP A 119 10.73 12.96 8.81
C ASP A 119 9.97 11.90 9.62
N ASP A 120 10.40 10.63 9.58
CA ASP A 120 9.81 9.54 10.36
C ASP A 120 10.00 9.74 11.87
N TRP A 121 11.04 10.48 12.29
CA TRP A 121 11.26 10.93 13.68
C TRP A 121 10.59 12.26 14.02
N GLY A 122 9.96 12.93 13.05
CA GLY A 122 9.40 14.27 13.20
C GLY A 122 10.46 15.37 13.28
N GLU A 123 11.70 15.06 12.92
CA GLU A 123 12.82 15.99 12.87
C GLU A 123 13.01 16.53 11.45
N ALA A 124 13.44 17.79 11.35
CA ALA A 124 13.74 18.40 10.05
C ALA A 124 15.09 19.10 10.11
N CYS A 125 16.03 18.67 9.27
CA CYS A 125 17.30 19.38 9.19
C CYS A 125 17.15 20.70 8.44
N LYS A 126 17.27 21.82 9.16
CA LYS A 126 17.33 23.16 8.59
C LYS A 126 18.77 23.47 8.18
N GLY A 127 18.99 23.75 6.89
CA GLY A 127 20.31 24.14 6.37
C GLY A 127 21.20 22.99 5.88
N CYS A 128 20.73 21.74 5.95
CA CYS A 128 21.44 20.62 5.32
C CYS A 128 21.42 20.76 3.78
N ALA A 129 22.59 21.01 3.19
CA ALA A 129 22.77 21.13 1.75
C ALA A 129 23.47 19.89 1.18
N GLU A 130 24.41 19.33 1.94
CA GLU A 130 25.22 18.20 1.56
C GLU A 130 24.78 16.92 2.27
N LYS A 131 25.14 15.76 1.69
CA LYS A 131 24.76 14.46 2.24
C LYS A 131 25.35 14.22 3.64
N SER A 132 26.56 14.72 3.90
CA SER A 132 27.21 14.68 5.21
C SER A 132 26.41 15.40 6.29
N ASP A 133 25.66 16.45 5.94
CA ASP A 133 24.87 17.20 6.91
C ASP A 133 23.65 16.39 7.40
N PHE A 134 23.14 15.48 6.57
CA PHE A 134 22.01 14.61 6.91
C PHE A 134 22.40 13.35 7.69
N ILE A 135 23.70 13.03 7.80
CA ILE A 135 24.22 11.86 8.52
C ILE A 135 24.53 12.27 9.95
#